data_AF-A0A117SV48-F1
#
_entry.id   AF-A0A117SV48-F1
#
_cell.length_a   1.000
_cell.length_b   1.000
_cell.length_c   1.000
_cell.angle_alpha   90.00
_cell.angle_beta   90.00
_cell.angle_gamma   90.00
#
_symmetry.space_group_name_H-M   'P 1'
#
loop_
_entity.id
_entity.type
_entity.pdbx_description
1 polymer ?
#
loop_
_entity_poly.entity_id
_entity_poly.type
_entity_poly.pdbx_seq_one_letter_code
_entity_poly.pdbx_strand_id
1 'polypeptide(L)' 'MEAYVARDGSEACISLTSSKAYCAQNGAVKETRLELEFKRYETHEDKTREVYRPKGLLAFTTAAKEYVRLL' A
#
# COMPACT_ATOMS: atom_id res chain seq x y z
N MET A 1 6.76 -9.42 7.00
CA MET A 1 5.89 -8.26 7.27
C MET A 1 6.34 -7.16 6.36
N GLU A 2 5.40 -6.49 5.72
CA GLU A 2 5.68 -5.40 4.77
C GLU A 2 4.73 -4.25 5.08
N ALA A 3 5.20 -3.02 4.88
CA ALA A 3 4.39 -1.83 5.05
C ALA A 3 4.29 -1.08 3.73
N TYR A 4 3.11 -0.58 3.40
CA TYR A 4 2.81 0.13 2.16
C TYR A 4 2.07 1.41 2.50
N VAL A 5 2.43 2.51 1.84
CA VAL A 5 1.70 3.78 1.95
C VAL A 5 1.23 4.21 0.57
N ALA A 6 -0.01 4.65 0.46
CA ALA A 6 -0.49 5.27 -0.77
C ALA A 6 0.32 6.54 -1.04
N ARG A 7 0.71 6.78 -2.29
CA ARG A 7 1.56 7.93 -2.66
C ARG A 7 0.91 9.28 -2.33
N ASP A 8 -0.42 9.33 -2.31
CA ASP A 8 -1.20 10.51 -1.92
C ASP A 8 -1.42 10.64 -0.41
N GLY A 9 -0.89 9.70 0.39
CA GLY A 9 -1.04 9.65 1.84
C GLY A 9 -2.45 9.29 2.33
N SER A 10 -3.36 8.89 1.43
CA SER A 10 -4.77 8.63 1.76
C SER A 10 -4.99 7.33 2.54
N GLU A 11 -4.02 6.42 2.50
CA GLU A 11 -4.11 5.08 3.08
C GLU A 11 -2.72 4.56 3.43
N ALA A 12 -2.64 3.79 4.53
CA ALA A 12 -1.47 2.99 4.85
C ALA A 12 -1.89 1.55 5.15
N CYS A 13 -1.14 0.58 4.65
CA CYS A 13 -1.41 -0.84 4.82
C CYS A 13 -0.21 -1.58 5.39
N ILE A 14 -0.47 -2.58 6.22
CA ILE A 14 0.53 -3.49 6.75
C ILE A 14 0.13 -4.91 6.36
N SER A 15 1.01 -5.60 5.64
CA SER A 15 0.87 -7.01 5.28
C SER A 15 1.58 -7.88 6.33
N LEU A 16 0.80 -8.68 7.07
CA LEU A 16 1.34 -9.63 8.05
C LEU A 16 1.69 -10.97 7.40
N THR A 17 0.91 -11.38 6.39
CA THR A 17 1.13 -12.57 5.57
C THR A 17 0.80 -12.26 4.12
N SER A 18 1.14 -13.16 3.20
CA SER A 18 0.87 -12.98 1.75
C SER A 18 -0.61 -12.75 1.40
N SER A 19 -1.53 -13.15 2.27
CA SER A 19 -2.98 -13.05 2.04
C SER A 19 -3.70 -12.10 2.99
N LYS A 20 -3.02 -11.59 4.02
CA LYS A 20 -3.66 -10.83 5.10
C LYS A 20 -2.95 -9.51 5.34
N ALA A 21 -3.64 -8.43 4.99
CA ALA A 21 -3.21 -7.06 5.24
C ALA A 21 -4.27 -6.29 6.04
N TYR A 22 -3.80 -5.31 6.80
CA TYR A 22 -4.64 -4.35 7.49
C TYR A 22 -4.35 -2.96 6.93
N CYS A 23 -5.37 -2.32 6.38
CA CYS A 23 -5.28 -0.97 5.85
C CYS A 23 -6.00 0.01 6.76
N ALA A 24 -5.44 1.20 6.90
CA ALA A 24 -5.98 2.27 7.69
C ALA A 24 -6.18 3.52 6.83
N GLN A 25 -7.33 4.16 7.00
CA GLN A 25 -7.68 5.43 6.37
C GLN A 25 -8.56 6.24 7.33
N ASN A 26 -8.18 7.50 7.59
CA ASN A 26 -8.95 8.42 8.42
C ASN A 26 -9.40 7.84 9.78
N GLY A 27 -8.53 7.06 10.43
CA GLY A 27 -8.81 6.43 11.73
C GLY A 27 -9.66 5.15 11.68
N ALA A 28 -10.18 4.76 10.51
CA ALA A 28 -10.82 3.46 10.30
C ALA A 28 -9.77 2.42 9.87
N VAL A 29 -9.91 1.18 10.36
CA VAL A 29 -9.04 0.05 10.00
C VAL A 29 -9.87 -1.08 9.41
N LYS A 30 -9.41 -1.68 8.32
CA LYS A 30 -10.04 -2.83 7.68
C LYS A 30 -9.02 -3.91 7.36
N GLU A 31 -9.42 -5.16 7.57
CA GLU A 31 -8.72 -6.32 7.03
C GLU A 31 -9.03 -6.45 5.54
N THR A 32 -8.00 -6.69 4.74
CA THR A 32 -8.12 -6.89 3.29
C THR A 32 -7.05 -7.82 2.77
N ARG A 33 -7.22 -8.22 1.51
CA ARG A 33 -6.15 -8.86 0.73
C ARG A 33 -5.53 -7.81 -0.18
N LEU A 34 -4.25 -7.50 0.04
CA LEU A 34 -3.54 -6.50 -0.74
C LEU A 34 -2.98 -7.15 -2.02
N GLU A 35 -3.64 -6.92 -3.15
CA GLU A 35 -3.17 -7.40 -4.45
C GLU A 35 -2.39 -6.30 -5.16
N LEU A 36 -1.08 -6.26 -4.96
CA LEU A 36 -0.17 -5.29 -5.57
C LEU A 36 0.65 -5.90 -6.71
N GLU A 37 0.99 -5.07 -7.68
CA GLU A 37 1.97 -5.39 -8.72
C GLU A 37 3.13 -4.41 -8.67
N PHE A 38 4.35 -4.93 -8.69
CA PHE A 38 5.54 -4.09 -8.81
C PHE A 38 5.46 -3.25 -10.09
N LYS A 39 5.76 -1.95 -9.98
CA LYS A 39 5.78 -1.03 -11.11
C LYS A 39 7.21 -0.59 -11.44
N ARG A 40 7.94 -0.07 -10.45
CA ARG A 40 9.28 0.52 -10.61
C ARG A 40 9.94 0.83 -9.26
N TYR A 41 11.22 1.16 -9.30
CA TYR A 41 11.92 1.84 -8.21
C TYR A 41 11.85 3.36 -8.40
N GLU A 42 11.61 4.10 -7.32
CA GLU A 42 11.68 5.58 -7.29
C GLU A 42 12.30 6.07 -5.98
N THR A 43 12.83 7.29 -5.98
CA THR A 43 13.30 7.94 -4.74
C THR A 43 12.10 8.45 -3.94
N HIS A 44 11.97 8.00 -2.70
CA HIS A 44 10.94 8.45 -1.75
C HIS A 44 11.56 8.60 -0.36
N GLU A 45 11.47 9.81 0.21
CA GLU A 45 12.17 10.21 1.45
C GLU A 45 13.68 9.94 1.35
N ASP A 46 14.31 10.41 0.27
CA ASP A 46 15.76 10.31 -0.01
C ASP A 46 16.30 8.87 -0.11
N LYS A 47 15.41 7.88 -0.15
CA LYS A 47 15.73 6.45 -0.28
C LYS A 47 15.11 5.88 -1.56
N THR A 48 15.83 4.98 -2.22
CA THR A 48 15.24 4.18 -3.31
C THR A 48 14.21 3.22 -2.72
N ARG A 49 12.94 3.34 -3.14
CA ARG A 49 11.83 2.52 -2.68
C ARG A 49 11.12 1.85 -3.86
N GLU A 50 10.55 0.69 -3.59
CA GLU A 50 9.70 -0.02 -4.54
C GLU A 50 8.32 0.63 -4.60
N VAL A 51 7.84 0.88 -5.81
CA VAL A 51 6.50 1.42 -6.10
C VAL A 51 5.66 0.34 -6.74
N TYR A 52 4.45 0.18 -6.24
CA TYR A 52 3.49 -0.82 -6.64
C TYR A 52 2.19 -0.17 -7.11
N ARG A 53 1.43 -0.87 -7.94
CA ARG A 53 0.07 -0.52 -8.35
C ARG A 53 -0.93 -1.57 -7.88
N PRO A 54 -2.15 -1.20 -7.48
CA PRO A 54 -3.19 -2.18 -7.15
C PRO A 54 -3.63 -2.95 -8.40
N LYS A 55 -3.77 -4.28 -8.26
CA LYS A 55 -4.32 -5.18 -9.30
C LYS A 55 -5.86 -5.25 -9.26
N GLY A 56 -6.47 -4.88 -8.14
CA GLY A 56 -7.91 -4.99 -7.90
C GLY A 56 -8.45 -3.89 -6.99
N LEU A 57 -9.69 -4.07 -6.51
CA LEU A 57 -10.31 -3.13 -5.57
C LEU A 57 -9.66 -3.26 -4.19
N LEU A 58 -9.22 -2.14 -3.62
CA LEU A 58 -8.62 -2.10 -2.29
C LEU A 58 -9.68 -2.04 -1.18
N ALA A 59 -9.24 -2.20 0.08
CA ALA A 59 -10.13 -2.18 1.26
C ALA A 59 -10.97 -0.89 1.37
N PHE A 60 -10.38 0.20 0.87
CA PHE A 60 -11.03 1.49 0.74
C PHE A 60 -11.16 1.80 -0.75
N THR A 61 -12.34 2.28 -1.16
CA THR A 61 -12.66 2.64 -2.55
C THR A 61 -11.95 3.91 -3.03
N THR A 62 -10.92 4.35 -2.30
CA THR A 62 -10.18 5.58 -2.58
C THR A 62 -9.15 5.39 -3.68
N ALA A 63 -8.93 6.47 -4.42
CA ALA A 63 -8.28 6.54 -5.72
C ALA A 63 -6.75 6.32 -5.72
N ALA A 64 -6.18 5.66 -4.70
CA ALA A 64 -4.74 5.44 -4.59
C ALA A 64 -4.24 4.58 -5.76
N LYS A 65 -3.55 5.21 -6.70
CA LYS A 65 -3.04 4.54 -7.92
C LYS A 65 -1.70 3.86 -7.71
N GLU A 66 -0.96 4.28 -6.69
CA GLU A 66 0.39 3.80 -6.40
C GLU A 66 0.64 3.71 -4.90
N TYR A 67 1.38 2.67 -4.51
CA TYR A 67 1.80 2.39 -3.15
C TYR A 67 3.32 2.31 -3.09
N VAL A 68 3.90 2.90 -2.07
CA VAL A 68 5.34 2.85 -1.80
C VAL A 68 5.58 1.85 -0.67
N ARG A 69 6.49 0.90 -0.88
CA ARG A 69 6.90 -0.04 0.17
C ARG A 69 7.86 0.64 1.14
N LEU A 70 7.50 0.62 2.41
CA LEU A 70 8.24 1.28 3.47
C LEU A 70 9.20 0.37 4.24
N LEU A 71 8.83 -0.91 4.38
CA LEU A 71 9.53 -1.97 5.13
C LEU A 71 9.49 -3.29 4.36
#